data_AF-B7PGG3-F1
#
_entry.id   AF-B7PGG3-F1
#
_cell.length_a   1.000
_cell.length_b   1.000
_cell.length_c   1.000
_cell.angle_alpha   90.00
_cell.angle_beta   90.00
_cell.angle_gamma   90.00
#
_symmetry.space_group_name_H-M   'P 1'
#
loop_
_entity.id
_entity.type
_entity.pdbx_description
1 polymer ?
#
loop_
_entity_poly.entity_id
_entity_poly.type
_entity_poly.pdbx_seq_one_letter_code
_entity_poly.pdbx_strand_id
1 'polypeptide(L)'
;MLEASPDGLVCDEDVQEHGLAKVKTVSRAIVAGLLTFEQVMARGFVDFIKKDKTVDTNHKHYHQMTGQLAFTGLGWCNLVVDWENDC
;
A
#
# COMPACT_ATOMS: atom_id res chain seq x y z
N MET A 1 -7.36 12.40 -19.63
CA MET A 1 -6.48 12.97 -18.60
C MET A 1 -6.39 11.95 -17.48
N LEU A 2 -5.19 11.56 -17.05
CA LEU A 2 -4.98 10.60 -15.95
C LEU A 2 -4.68 11.39 -14.68
N GLU A 3 -5.39 11.07 -13.60
CA GLU A 3 -5.23 11.70 -12.29
C GLU A 3 -5.08 10.62 -11.22
N ALA A 4 -4.41 10.95 -10.12
CA ALA A 4 -4.15 10.03 -9.03
C ALA A 4 -4.40 10.73 -7.68
N SER A 5 -5.18 10.09 -6.82
CA SER A 5 -5.43 10.54 -5.44
C SER A 5 -4.89 9.48 -4.48
N PRO A 6 -3.64 9.61 -4.00
CA PRO A 6 -3.14 8.76 -2.92
C PRO A 6 -3.95 9.00 -1.64
N ASP A 7 -3.94 8.03 -0.72
CA ASP A 7 -4.68 8.18 0.54
C ASP A 7 -3.90 9.08 1.52
N GLY A 8 -2.58 9.13 1.38
CA GLY A 8 -1.73 10.08 2.09
C GLY A 8 -0.34 10.21 1.48
N LEU A 9 0.35 11.28 1.88
CA LEU A 9 1.80 11.46 1.72
C LEU A 9 2.46 11.15 3.06
N VAL A 10 3.57 10.44 3.03
CA VAL A 10 4.32 10.03 4.22
C VAL A 10 5.77 10.50 4.08
N CYS A 11 6.36 10.95 5.19
CA CYS A 11 7.79 11.21 5.29
C CYS A 11 8.42 10.06 6.08
N ASP A 12 9.43 9.40 5.50
CA ASP A 12 10.30 8.48 6.23
C ASP A 12 11.45 9.31 6.80
N GLU A 13 11.42 9.56 8.11
CA GLU A 13 12.41 10.41 8.79
C GLU A 13 13.81 9.78 8.83
N ASP A 14 13.89 8.44 8.78
CA ASP A 14 15.17 7.70 8.85
C ASP A 14 15.98 7.86 7.56
N VAL A 15 15.30 7.92 6.41
CA VAL A 15 15.95 8.13 5.09
C VAL A 15 15.71 9.53 4.52
N GLN A 16 14.94 10.38 5.21
CA GLN A 16 14.55 11.73 4.77
C GLN A 16 13.91 11.76 3.37
N GLU A 17 13.12 10.75 3.04
CA GLU A 17 12.42 10.63 1.75
C GLU A 17 10.91 10.68 1.92
N HIS A 18 10.24 11.23 0.92
CA HIS A 18 8.78 11.21 0.84
C HIS A 18 8.31 9.97 0.08
N GLY A 19 7.21 9.39 0.55
CA GLY A 19 6.51 8.30 -0.09
C GLY A 19 5.00 8.50 -0.03
N LEU A 20 4.29 7.50 -0.53
CA LEU A 20 2.83 7.47 -0.48
C LEU A 20 2.34 6.52 0.61
N ALA A 21 1.14 6.77 1.11
CA ALA A 21 0.35 5.80 1.84
C ALA A 21 -0.89 5.41 1.03
N LYS A 22 -1.16 4.11 1.02
CA LYS A 22 -2.41 3.52 0.57
C LYS A 22 -3.04 2.79 1.75
N VAL A 23 -4.27 3.13 2.12
CA VAL A 23 -4.97 2.51 3.24
C VAL A 23 -6.04 1.56 2.71
N LYS A 24 -6.13 0.36 3.29
CA LYS A 24 -7.19 -0.62 3.04
C LYS A 24 -7.71 -1.16 4.38
N THR A 25 -8.98 -1.54 4.42
CA THR A 25 -9.47 -2.38 5.53
C THR A 25 -9.00 -3.83 5.33
N VAL A 26 -8.95 -4.60 6.41
CA VAL A 26 -8.51 -6.02 6.40
C VAL A 26 -9.27 -6.86 5.38
N SER A 27 -10.61 -6.81 5.39
CA SER A 27 -11.47 -7.57 4.48
C SER A 27 -11.14 -7.23 3.04
N ARG A 28 -10.92 -5.95 2.74
CA ARG A 28 -10.56 -5.51 1.39
C ARG A 28 -9.15 -5.94 0.99
N ALA A 29 -8.21 -6.00 1.91
CA ALA A 29 -6.86 -6.49 1.66
C ALA A 29 -6.84 -8.00 1.39
N ILE A 30 -7.61 -8.78 2.15
CA ILE A 30 -7.76 -10.24 1.99
C ILE A 30 -8.47 -10.58 0.68
N VAL A 31 -9.61 -9.94 0.38
CA VAL A 31 -10.34 -10.14 -0.89
C VAL A 31 -9.49 -9.79 -2.10
N ALA A 32 -8.60 -8.81 -1.96
CA ALA A 32 -7.66 -8.41 -2.99
C ALA A 32 -6.41 -9.31 -3.06
N GLY A 33 -6.29 -10.35 -2.23
CA GLY A 33 -5.11 -11.21 -2.18
C GLY A 33 -3.82 -10.47 -1.82
N LEU A 34 -3.92 -9.28 -1.23
CA LEU A 34 -2.75 -8.47 -0.87
C LEU A 34 -2.08 -9.00 0.41
N LEU A 35 -2.87 -9.51 1.35
CA LEU A 35 -2.40 -10.15 2.57
C LEU A 35 -3.30 -11.35 2.90
N THR A 36 -2.74 -12.36 3.54
CA THR A 36 -3.51 -13.41 4.19
C THR A 36 -4.02 -12.93 5.55
N PHE A 37 -5.08 -13.56 6.07
CA PHE A 37 -5.59 -13.28 7.42
C PHE A 37 -4.50 -13.44 8.49
N GLU A 38 -3.67 -14.48 8.39
CA GLU A 38 -2.53 -14.69 9.30
C GLU A 38 -1.50 -13.56 9.22
N GLN A 39 -1.20 -13.05 8.03
CA GLN A 39 -0.26 -11.94 7.84
C GLN A 39 -0.78 -10.63 8.43
N VAL A 40 -2.08 -10.36 8.29
CA VAL A 40 -2.75 -9.21 8.91
C VAL A 40 -2.67 -9.30 10.44
N MET A 41 -3.05 -10.45 11.01
CA MET A 41 -3.09 -10.64 12.46
C MET A 41 -1.71 -10.64 13.12
N ALA A 42 -0.65 -11.01 12.38
CA ALA A 42 0.71 -11.10 12.90
C ALA A 42 1.48 -9.78 12.89
N ARG A 43 1.08 -8.78 12.08
CA ARG A 43 1.83 -7.53 11.88
C ARG A 43 0.89 -6.33 11.87
N GLY A 44 0.83 -5.61 12.99
CA GLY A 44 -0.04 -4.44 13.17
C GLY A 44 0.14 -3.29 12.16
N PHE A 45 1.20 -3.29 11.35
CA PHE A 45 1.39 -2.46 10.15
C PHE A 45 2.28 -3.24 9.17
N VAL A 46 1.98 -3.21 7.86
CA VAL A 46 2.79 -3.90 6.84
C VAL A 46 3.31 -2.88 5.81
N ASP A 47 4.64 -2.73 5.71
CA ASP A 47 5.27 -1.99 4.61
C ASP A 47 5.12 -2.80 3.32
N PHE A 48 4.50 -2.22 2.29
CA PHE A 48 4.02 -3.03 1.16
C PHE A 48 4.75 -2.76 -0.15
N ILE A 49 5.55 -1.71 -0.26
CA ILE A 49 6.38 -1.50 -1.45
C ILE A 49 7.75 -0.96 -1.04
N LYS A 50 8.53 -1.79 -0.33
CA LYS A 50 9.99 -1.84 -0.51
C LYS A 50 10.32 -3.05 -1.38
N LYS A 51 10.02 -2.95 -2.68
CA LYS A 51 10.53 -3.88 -3.72
C LYS A 51 10.33 -5.38 -3.39
N ASP A 52 9.23 -5.71 -2.71
CA ASP A 52 9.03 -7.09 -2.25
C ASP A 52 8.47 -7.93 -3.41
N LYS A 53 9.12 -9.06 -3.69
CA LYS A 53 8.86 -9.91 -4.88
C LYS A 53 7.60 -10.75 -4.76
N THR A 54 6.85 -10.60 -3.66
CA THR A 54 5.67 -11.38 -3.31
C THR A 54 4.36 -10.73 -3.75
N VAL A 55 4.39 -9.47 -4.20
CA VAL A 55 3.19 -8.76 -4.68
C VAL A 55 2.86 -9.18 -6.11
N ASP A 56 1.63 -9.69 -6.32
CA ASP A 56 1.12 -10.02 -7.65
C ASP A 56 1.02 -8.75 -8.52
N THR A 57 1.85 -8.69 -9.56
CA THR A 57 1.95 -7.54 -10.47
C THR A 57 0.78 -7.42 -11.44
N ASN A 58 -0.07 -8.45 -11.56
CA ASN A 58 -1.29 -8.40 -12.35
C ASN A 58 -2.49 -7.88 -11.53
N HIS A 59 -2.31 -7.64 -10.24
CA HIS A 59 -3.42 -7.22 -9.38
C HIS A 59 -3.76 -5.73 -9.59
N LYS A 60 -5.06 -5.39 -9.63
CA LYS A 60 -5.54 -4.01 -9.87
C LYS A 60 -4.96 -2.97 -8.91
N HIS A 61 -4.67 -3.34 -7.66
CA HIS A 61 -4.09 -2.43 -6.67
C HIS A 61 -2.59 -2.21 -6.89
N TYR A 62 -1.88 -3.18 -7.47
CA TYR A 62 -0.53 -2.96 -7.94
C TYR A 62 -0.54 -1.88 -9.03
N HIS A 63 -1.36 -2.02 -10.07
CA HIS A 63 -1.49 -0.98 -11.11
C HIS A 63 -1.90 0.39 -10.56
N GLN A 64 -2.80 0.42 -9.57
CA GLN A 64 -3.19 1.66 -8.92
C GLN A 64 -2.01 2.34 -8.21
N MET A 65 -1.25 1.60 -7.40
CA MET A 65 -0.11 2.14 -6.65
C MET A 65 1.03 2.53 -7.59
N THR A 66 1.35 1.71 -8.60
CA THR A 66 2.38 2.03 -9.60
C THR A 66 2.01 3.25 -10.42
N GLY A 67 0.72 3.41 -10.78
CA GLY A 67 0.22 4.61 -11.44
C GLY A 67 0.33 5.87 -10.57
N GLN A 68 0.04 5.75 -9.27
CA GLN A 68 0.24 6.84 -8.31
C GLN A 68 1.72 7.24 -8.21
N LEU A 69 2.63 6.28 -8.05
CA LEU A 69 4.07 6.53 -8.00
C LEU A 69 4.57 7.19 -9.28
N ALA A 70 4.12 6.72 -10.44
CA ALA A 70 4.48 7.31 -11.73
C ALA A 70 3.97 8.75 -11.88
N PHE A 71 2.80 9.06 -11.32
CA PHE A 71 2.22 10.41 -11.37
C PHE A 71 2.90 11.39 -10.42
N THR A 72 3.26 10.93 -9.21
CA THR A 72 3.88 11.79 -8.18
C THR A 72 5.41 11.86 -8.26
N GLY A 73 6.04 10.96 -9.03
CA GLY A 73 7.50 10.85 -9.11
C GLY A 73 8.16 10.28 -7.85
N LEU A 74 7.40 9.65 -6.96
CA LEU A 74 7.88 9.11 -5.70
C LEU A 74 8.37 7.66 -5.85
N GLY A 75 9.32 7.25 -5.00
CA GLY A 75 10.02 5.97 -5.12
C GLY A 75 9.33 4.77 -4.44
N TRP A 76 8.40 5.02 -3.51
CA TRP A 76 7.80 3.98 -2.69
C TRP A 76 6.40 4.36 -2.17
N CYS A 77 5.62 3.33 -1.82
CA CYS A 77 4.28 3.47 -1.27
C CYS A 77 4.04 2.39 -0.20
N ASN A 78 3.57 2.79 0.99
CA ASN A 78 3.20 1.89 2.07
C ASN A 78 1.72 1.52 1.97
N LEU A 79 1.39 0.23 1.97
CA LEU A 79 0.01 -0.23 2.13
C LEU A 79 -0.27 -0.43 3.61
N VAL A 80 -0.98 0.50 4.22
CA VAL A 80 -1.46 0.37 5.58
C VAL A 80 -2.76 -0.42 5.56
N VAL A 81 -2.88 -1.42 6.43
CA VAL A 81 -4.10 -2.19 6.61
C VAL A 81 -4.69 -1.89 7.97
N ASP A 82 -5.88 -1.30 7.98
CA ASP A 82 -6.66 -1.02 9.18
C ASP A 82 -7.56 -2.21 9.52
N TRP A 83 -7.35 -2.76 10.72
CA TRP A 83 -8.07 -3.91 11.25
C TRP A 83 -9.15 -3.51 12.27
N GLU A 84 -9.07 -2.32 12.86
CA GLU A 84 -9.99 -1.90 13.92
C GLU A 84 -11.37 -1.52 13.38
N ASN A 85 -11.44 -1.03 12.14
CA ASN A 85 -12.69 -0.58 11.50
C ASN A 85 -13.24 -1.55 10.45
N ASP A 86 -12.81 -2.81 10.46
CA ASP A 86 -13.32 -3.83 9.55
C ASP A 86 -14.62 -4.43 10.10
N CYS A 87 -15.70 -3.64 10.03
CA CYS A 87 -17.04 -3.99 10.50
C CYS A 87 -17.81 -4.88 9.52
#